data_AF-A0A2X0LDK0-F1
#
_entry.id   AF-A0A2X0LDK0-F1
#
_cell.length_a   1.000
_cell.length_b   1.000
_cell.length_c   1.000
_cell.angle_alpha   90.00
_cell.angle_beta   90.00
_cell.angle_gamma   90.00
#
_symmetry.space_group_name_H-M   'P 1'
#
loop_
_entity.id
_entity.type
_entity.pdbx_description
1 polymer ?
#
loop_
_entity_poly.entity_id
_entity_poly.type
_entity_poly.pdbx_seq_one_letter_code
_entity_poly.pdbx_strand_id
1 'polypeptide(L)' 'MDMCLDKIVPESLPWDHVDEGPDDSVSHSKSSLIGASVQIPIMNGRLALGTWQGIYLLEFRKLPHSRRIVATIL' A
#
# COMPACT_ATOMS: atom_id res chain seq x y z
N MET A 1 6.14 8.60 1.14
CA MET A 1 6.67 7.36 1.76
C MET A 1 7.75 6.72 0.91
N ASP A 2 7.81 7.08 -0.37
CA ASP A 2 8.65 6.51 -1.42
C ASP A 2 10.12 6.41 -1.00
N MET A 3 10.72 7.49 -0.49
CA MET A 3 12.14 7.47 -0.06
C MET A 3 12.53 6.36 0.93
N CYS A 4 11.62 5.92 1.81
CA CYS A 4 11.94 4.85 2.76
C CYS A 4 11.75 3.48 2.09
N LEU A 5 10.62 3.29 1.42
CA LEU A 5 10.29 2.02 0.78
C LEU A 5 11.18 1.72 -0.42
N ASP A 6 11.65 2.73 -1.15
CA ASP A 6 12.59 2.57 -2.26
C ASP A 6 13.99 2.15 -1.79
N LYS A 7 14.33 2.42 -0.53
CA LYS A 7 15.56 1.93 0.09
C LYS A 7 15.43 0.49 0.58
N ILE A 8 14.25 0.11 1.06
CA ILE A 8 13.97 -1.24 1.57
C ILE A 8 13.73 -2.22 0.42
N VAL A 9 13.04 -1.77 -0.63
CA VAL A 9 12.72 -2.53 -1.84
C VAL A 9 13.21 -1.73 -3.07
N PRO A 10 14.53 -1.76 -3.36
CA PRO A 10 15.08 -1.01 -4.48
C PRO A 10 14.64 -1.59 -5.82
N GLU A 11 14.25 -0.71 -6.74
CA GLU A 11 13.91 -1.10 -8.11
C GLU A 11 15.11 -1.62 -8.91
N SER A 12 16.33 -1.26 -8.51
CA SER A 12 17.56 -1.62 -9.20
C SER A 12 18.05 -3.05 -8.96
N LEU A 13 17.39 -3.81 -8.07
CA LEU A 13 17.74 -5.21 -7.85
C LEU A 13 17.31 -6.08 -9.04
N PRO A 14 18.00 -7.21 -9.29
CA PRO A 14 17.64 -8.15 -10.35
C PRO A 14 16.41 -8.97 -9.94
N TRP A 15 15.23 -8.39 -10.11
CA TRP A 15 13.96 -9.04 -9.78
C TRP A 15 13.58 -10.11 -10.81
N ASP A 16 13.21 -11.30 -10.33
CA ASP A 16 12.85 -12.43 -11.20
C ASP A 16 11.39 -12.35 -11.71
N HIS A 17 10.47 -11.82 -10.90
CA HIS A 17 9.05 -11.74 -11.26
C HIS A 17 8.73 -10.35 -11.83
N VAL A 18 8.80 -10.25 -13.16
CA VAL A 18 8.59 -9.01 -13.94
C VAL A 18 7.58 -9.23 -15.07
N ASP A 19 6.75 -10.26 -14.95
CA ASP A 19 5.83 -10.72 -15.99
C ASP A 19 4.79 -9.65 -16.34
N GLU A 20 4.37 -8.84 -15.36
CA GLU A 20 3.42 -7.74 -15.56
C GLU A 20 4.09 -6.36 -15.70
N GLY A 21 5.42 -6.32 -15.79
CA GLY A 21 6.20 -5.08 -15.93
C GLY A 21 7.42 -5.02 -15.02
N PRO A 22 8.31 -4.03 -15.24
CA PRO A 22 9.57 -3.92 -14.50
C PRO A 22 9.39 -3.60 -13.01
N ASP A 23 8.22 -3.11 -12.60
CA ASP A 23 7.87 -2.77 -11.22
C ASP A 23 7.03 -3.85 -10.51
N ASP A 24 6.81 -5.01 -11.14
CA ASP A 24 5.93 -6.06 -10.65
C ASP A 24 6.39 -6.60 -9.29
N SER A 25 7.55 -7.27 -9.23
CA SER A 25 8.17 -7.72 -7.97
C SER A 25 8.29 -6.62 -6.90
N VAL A 26 8.66 -5.40 -7.32
CA VAL A 26 8.85 -4.26 -6.40
C VAL A 26 7.51 -3.90 -5.76
N SER A 27 6.47 -3.76 -6.56
CA SER A 27 5.13 -3.38 -6.10
C SER A 27 4.52 -4.43 -5.19
N HIS A 28 4.67 -5.72 -5.53
CA HIS A 28 4.24 -6.84 -4.70
C HIS A 28 4.97 -6.88 -3.36
N SER A 29 6.29 -6.65 -3.37
CA SER A 29 7.11 -6.63 -2.16
C SER A 29 6.74 -5.46 -1.23
N LYS A 30 6.59 -4.24 -1.77
CA LYS A 30 6.16 -3.06 -1.00
C LYS A 30 4.75 -3.24 -0.44
N SER A 31 3.82 -3.78 -1.23
CA SER A 31 2.45 -4.06 -0.79
C SER A 31 2.41 -5.08 0.34
N SER A 32 3.21 -6.15 0.25
CA SER A 32 3.29 -7.20 1.28
C SER A 32 3.87 -6.68 2.60
N LEU A 33 4.83 -5.76 2.55
CA LEU A 33 5.44 -5.15 3.75
C LEU A 33 4.49 -4.20 4.48
N ILE A 34 3.71 -3.40 3.74
CA ILE A 34 2.76 -2.45 4.34
C ILE A 34 1.46 -3.12 4.78
N GLY A 35 0.99 -4.09 3.99
CA GLY A 35 -0.30 -4.75 4.17
C GLY A 35 -1.42 -4.11 3.34
N ALA A 36 -2.42 -4.93 2.99
CA ALA A 36 -3.53 -4.56 2.12
C ALA A 36 -4.75 -3.97 2.85
N SER A 37 -4.71 -3.90 4.19
CA SER A 37 -5.85 -3.46 4.99
C SER A 37 -5.41 -2.87 6.33
N VAL A 38 -6.24 -1.97 6.86
CA VAL A 38 -6.12 -1.46 8.23
C VAL A 38 -7.44 -1.71 8.97
N GLN A 39 -7.35 -1.95 10.28
CA GLN A 39 -8.51 -2.03 11.16
C GLN A 39 -8.59 -0.75 11.99
N ILE A 40 -9.77 -0.13 12.02
CA ILE A 40 -9.99 1.16 12.68
C ILE A 40 -11.19 1.00 13.61
N PRO A 41 -11.02 1.22 14.93
CA PRO A 41 -12.15 1.22 15.86
C PRO A 41 -13.15 2.32 15.53
N ILE A 42 -14.43 2.06 15.79
CA ILE A 42 -15.50 3.05 15.69
C ILE A 42 -15.96 3.37 17.11
N MET A 43 -15.90 4.65 17.49
CA MET A 43 -16.33 5.13 18.80
C MET A 43 -17.33 6.27 18.61
N ASN A 44 -18.50 6.18 19.26
CA ASN A 44 -19.56 7.19 19.18
C ASN A 44 -19.93 7.56 17.73
N GLY A 45 -20.01 6.56 16.85
CA GLY A 45 -20.35 6.73 15.43
C GLY A 45 -19.28 7.39 14.56
N ARG A 46 -18.03 7.49 15.03
CA ARG A 46 -16.91 8.08 14.28
C ARG A 46 -15.70 7.13 14.25
N LEU A 47 -14.92 7.17 13.18
CA LEU A 47 -13.63 6.49 13.13
C LEU A 47 -12.72 7.07 14.22
N ALA A 48 -12.19 6.22 15.09
CA ALA A 48 -11.34 6.61 16.21
C ALA A 48 -9.89 6.84 15.77
N LEU A 49 -9.69 7.84 14.90
CA LEU A 49 -8.36 8.26 14.44
C LEU A 49 -7.78 9.31 15.40
N GLY A 50 -6.47 9.25 15.63
CA GLY A 50 -5.72 10.32 16.29
C GLY A 50 -5.59 11.56 15.40
N THR A 51 -5.22 12.70 16.00
CA THR A 51 -5.13 14.01 15.33
C THR A 51 -4.33 13.99 14.01
N TRP A 52 -3.32 13.13 13.92
CA TRP A 52 -2.40 13.06 12.78
C TRP A 52 -2.50 11.75 11.98
N GLN A 53 -3.50 10.91 12.27
CA GLN A 53 -3.70 9.67 11.51
C GLN A 53 -4.55 9.94 10.27
N GLY A 54 -4.05 9.48 9.13
CA GLY A 54 -4.78 9.44 7.87
C GLY A 54 -4.86 8.01 7.33
N ILE A 55 -5.88 7.74 6.52
CA ILE A 55 -6.02 6.49 5.79
C ILE A 55 -5.54 6.76 4.37
N TYR A 56 -4.56 5.99 3.91
CA TYR A 56 -3.92 6.20 2.61
C TYR A 56 -4.01 4.94 1.76
N LEU A 57 -4.32 5.13 0.48
CA LEU A 57 -4.04 4.15 -0.56
C LEU A 57 -2.61 4.40 -1.04
N LEU A 58 -1.74 3.40 -0.93
CA LEU A 58 -0.40 3.45 -1.50
C LEU A 58 -0.41 2.69 -2.83
N GLU A 59 -0.29 3.43 -3.93
CA GLU A 59 -0.12 2.86 -5.26
C GLU A 59 1.37 2.64 -5.51
N PHE A 60 1.76 1.40 -5.80
CA PHE A 60 3.15 1.03 -6.05
C PHE A 60 3.41 0.62 -7.50
N ARG A 61 2.37 0.55 -8.34
CA ARG A 61 2.52 0.41 -9.79
C ARG A 61 2.72 1.78 -10.43
N LYS A 62 3.61 1.86 -11.41
CA LYS A 62 3.94 3.09 -12.16
C LYS A 62 2.85 3.46 -13.16
N LEU A 63 2.21 2.45 -13.75
CA LEU A 63 1.11 2.69 -14.67
C LEU A 63 -0.16 3.04 -13.90
N PRO A 64 -1.04 3.91 -14.44
CA PRO A 64 -2.31 4.21 -13.80
C PRO A 64 -3.22 2.98 -13.73
N HIS A 65 -3.78 2.71 -12.55
CA HIS A 65 -4.76 1.66 -12.35
C HIS A 65 -6.00 2.19 -11.63
N SER A 66 -7.16 1.60 -11.95
CA SER A 66 -8.35 1.77 -11.12
C SER A 66 -8.27 0.83 -9.92
N ARG A 67 -8.39 1.37 -8.72
CA ARG A 67 -8.42 0.59 -7.47
C ARG A 67 -9.82 0.58 -6.88
N ARG A 68 -10.17 -0.55 -6.26
CA ARG A 68 -11.40 -0.70 -5.49
C ARG A 68 -11.02 -0.88 -4.02
N ILE A 69 -11.52 0.01 -3.18
CA ILE A 69 -11.35 -0.05 -1.73
C ILE A 69 -12.69 -0.51 -1.15
N VAL A 70 -12.63 -1.46 -0.22
CA VAL A 70 -13.80 -2.01 0.47
C VAL A 70 -13.67 -1.68 1.95
N ALA A 71 -14.78 -1.26 2.57
CA ALA A 71 -14.89 -1.10 4.01
C ALA A 71 -15.95 -2.07 4.52
N THR A 72 -15.56 -2.91 5.48
CA THR A 72 -16.48 -3.80 6.20
C THR A 72 -16.70 -3.21 7.58
N ILE A 73 -17.97 -3.00 7.94
CA ILE A 73 -18.38 -2.53 9.26
C ILE A 73 -19.13 -3.68 9.92
N LEU A 74 -18.68 -4.07 11.12
CA LEU A 74 -19.23 -5.18 11.91
C LEU A 74 -19.96 -4.64 13.13
#